data_AF-A0A7C9EIR8-F1
#
_entry.id   AF-A0A7C9EIR8-F1
#
_cell.length_a   1.000
_cell.length_b   1.000
_cell.length_c   1.000
_cell.angle_alpha   90.00
_cell.angle_beta   90.00
_cell.angle_gamma   90.00
#
_symmetry.space_group_name_H-M   'P 1'
#
loop_
_entity.id
_entity.type
_entity.pdbx_description
1 polymer ?
#
loop_
_entity_poly.entity_id
_entity_poly.type
_entity_poly.pdbx_seq_one_letter_code
_entity_poly.pdbx_strand_id
1 'polypeptide(L)'
;KRIVKFITDVGATINRDPEIGDLLKVIFVPDYNVSVAELLIPASELSQHISTAGMEASGTSNMKFSMNGCVLIGTLDGANVEIREEVGEENFFLFGAQAEEIAGLREERTEG
;
A
#
# COMPACT_ATOMS: atom_id res chain seq x y z
N LYS A 1 -17.36 -2.08 -2.10
CA LYS A 1 -18.26 -1.80 -0.95
C LYS A 1 -18.04 -2.74 0.25
N ARG A 2 -18.01 -4.08 0.08
CA ARG A 2 -17.77 -5.03 1.19
C ARG A 2 -16.41 -4.84 1.88
N ILE A 3 -15.35 -4.59 1.11
CA ILE A 3 -13.98 -4.35 1.63
C ILE A 3 -13.96 -3.13 2.56
N VAL A 4 -14.57 -2.01 2.15
CA VAL A 4 -14.64 -0.80 3.01
C VAL A 4 -15.35 -1.10 4.33
N LYS A 5 -16.50 -1.79 4.28
CA LYS A 5 -17.22 -2.21 5.51
C LYS A 5 -16.35 -3.08 6.42
N PHE A 6 -15.63 -4.03 5.83
CA PHE A 6 -14.71 -4.88 6.56
C PHE A 6 -13.61 -4.07 7.26
N ILE A 7 -12.95 -3.14 6.57
CA ILE A 7 -11.93 -2.25 7.15
C ILE A 7 -12.51 -1.46 8.32
N THR A 8 -13.71 -0.88 8.16
CA THR A 8 -14.35 -0.10 9.23
C THR A 8 -14.74 -0.95 10.45
N ASP A 9 -15.15 -2.22 10.25
CA ASP A 9 -15.49 -3.12 11.35
C ASP A 9 -14.24 -3.56 12.13
N VAL A 10 -13.16 -3.85 11.40
CA VAL A 10 -11.85 -4.15 11.98
C VAL A 10 -11.38 -2.95 12.81
N GLY A 11 -11.44 -1.73 12.27
CA GLY A 11 -11.07 -0.53 13.01
C GLY A 11 -11.94 -0.28 14.25
N ALA A 12 -13.25 -0.51 14.17
CA ALA A 12 -14.14 -0.36 15.33
C ALA A 12 -13.80 -1.34 16.46
N THR A 13 -13.32 -2.53 16.11
CA THR A 13 -12.92 -3.57 17.07
C THR A 13 -11.56 -3.20 17.68
N ILE A 14 -10.53 -3.01 16.85
CA ILE A 14 -9.15 -2.73 17.29
C ILE A 14 -9.06 -1.44 18.09
N ASN A 15 -9.70 -0.36 17.63
CA ASN A 15 -9.50 0.95 18.24
C ASN A 15 -10.12 1.08 19.64
N ARG A 16 -11.06 0.18 20.00
CA ARG A 16 -11.76 0.15 21.30
C ARG A 16 -11.19 -0.88 22.26
N ASP A 17 -10.23 -1.69 21.83
CA ASP A 17 -9.62 -2.72 22.64
C ASP A 17 -8.61 -2.11 23.63
N PRO A 18 -8.87 -2.18 24.96
CA PRO A 18 -7.96 -1.62 25.96
C PRO A 18 -6.64 -2.40 26.07
N GLU A 19 -6.58 -3.66 25.63
CA GLU A 19 -5.33 -4.45 25.62
C GLU A 19 -4.40 -4.01 24.49
N ILE A 20 -4.96 -3.53 23.38
CA ILE A 20 -4.18 -2.96 22.26
C ILE A 20 -3.72 -1.54 22.57
N GLY A 21 -4.57 -0.72 23.18
CA GLY A 21 -4.25 0.68 23.50
C GLY A 21 -3.82 1.46 22.25
N ASP A 22 -2.70 2.17 22.32
CA ASP A 22 -2.15 2.97 21.21
C ASP A 22 -1.09 2.23 20.37
N LEU A 23 -0.88 0.93 20.61
CA LEU A 23 0.06 0.13 19.82
C LEU A 23 -0.41 -0.04 18.37
N LEU A 24 -1.74 -0.14 18.15
CA LEU A 24 -2.32 -0.26 16.82
C LEU A 24 -3.65 0.49 16.74
N LYS A 25 -3.78 1.31 15.70
CA LYS A 25 -5.04 1.97 15.32
C LYS A 25 -5.30 1.80 13.82
N VAL A 26 -6.56 1.59 13.46
CA VAL A 26 -7.00 1.48 12.07
C VAL A 26 -8.06 2.53 11.79
N ILE A 27 -7.76 3.44 10.87
CA ILE A 27 -8.62 4.58 10.53
C ILE A 27 -8.94 4.55 9.04
N PHE A 28 -10.22 4.72 8.70
CA PHE A 28 -10.67 4.90 7.32
C PHE A 28 -11.12 6.35 7.14
N VAL A 29 -10.37 7.14 6.37
CA VAL A 29 -10.73 8.54 6.07
C VAL A 29 -11.78 8.54 4.96
N PRO A 30 -13.01 9.01 5.23
CA PRO A 30 -14.05 9.07 4.20
C PRO A 30 -13.76 10.18 3.18
N ASP A 31 -14.32 10.02 1.98
CA ASP A 31 -14.27 11.03 0.91
C ASP A 31 -12.84 11.51 0.56
N TYR A 32 -11.91 10.56 0.43
CA TYR A 32 -10.55 10.86 0.01
C TYR A 32 -10.52 11.59 -1.34
N ASN A 33 -9.99 12.80 -1.32
CA ASN A 33 -9.88 13.71 -2.46
C ASN A 33 -8.55 14.48 -2.38
N VAL A 34 -8.35 15.48 -3.26
CA VAL A 34 -7.09 16.26 -3.30
C VAL A 34 -6.80 16.94 -1.97
N SER A 35 -7.77 17.61 -1.36
CA SER A 35 -7.57 18.33 -0.09
C SER A 35 -7.24 17.40 1.08
N VAL A 36 -7.82 16.20 1.09
CA VAL A 36 -7.43 15.17 2.06
C VAL A 36 -6.00 14.68 1.81
N ALA A 37 -5.64 14.47 0.54
CA ALA A 37 -4.30 14.01 0.17
C ALA A 37 -3.20 15.04 0.53
N GLU A 38 -3.48 16.34 0.38
CA GLU A 38 -2.58 17.43 0.76
C GLU A 38 -2.24 17.42 2.26
N LEU A 39 -3.11 16.87 3.11
CA LEU A 39 -2.86 16.69 4.53
C LEU A 39 -2.21 15.34 4.86
N LEU A 40 -2.68 14.25 4.23
CA LEU A 40 -2.22 12.90 4.54
C LEU A 40 -0.81 12.63 4.02
N ILE A 41 -0.49 13.05 2.79
CA ILE A 41 0.78 12.72 2.14
C ILE A 41 1.98 13.27 2.93
N PRO A 42 2.02 14.56 3.32
CA PRO A 42 3.14 15.10 4.08
C PRO A 42 3.28 14.53 5.50
N ALA A 43 2.20 13.96 6.04
CA ALA A 43 2.18 13.35 7.37
C ALA A 43 2.52 11.84 7.36
N SER A 44 2.75 11.25 6.18
CA SER A 44 2.93 9.81 6.05
C SER A 44 4.39 9.39 6.15
N GLU A 45 4.68 8.44 7.02
CA GLU A 45 6.02 7.86 7.17
C GLU A 45 6.23 6.62 6.29
N LEU A 46 5.15 5.85 6.06
CA LEU A 46 5.12 4.66 5.22
C LEU A 46 3.86 4.65 4.33
N SER A 47 4.02 4.44 3.02
CA SER A 47 2.90 4.28 2.07
C SER A 47 2.91 2.92 1.38
N GLN A 48 1.70 2.38 1.14
CA GLN A 48 1.51 1.04 0.58
C GLN A 48 1.13 1.09 -0.90
N HIS A 49 1.95 0.48 -1.74
CA HIS A 49 1.76 0.36 -3.20
C HIS A 49 1.84 -1.11 -3.62
N ILE A 50 0.78 -1.85 -3.28
CA ILE A 50 0.78 -3.32 -3.17
C ILE A 50 -0.07 -4.02 -4.24
N SER A 51 -0.20 -3.41 -5.41
CA SER A 51 -0.90 -3.99 -6.56
C SER A 51 -0.30 -5.36 -6.93
N THR A 52 -1.11 -6.28 -7.45
CA THR A 52 -0.57 -7.53 -8.01
C THR A 52 0.38 -7.18 -9.16
N ALA A 53 1.61 -7.70 -9.14
CA ALA A 53 2.61 -7.35 -10.14
C ALA A 53 2.11 -7.52 -11.58
N GLY A 54 2.43 -6.54 -12.44
CA GLY A 54 1.98 -6.46 -13.83
C GLY A 54 0.58 -5.85 -14.02
N MET A 55 -0.05 -5.30 -12.98
CA MET A 55 -1.38 -4.69 -13.08
C MET A 55 -1.37 -3.16 -13.04
N GLU A 56 -0.31 -2.56 -12.51
CA GLU A 56 -0.17 -1.11 -12.42
C GLU A 56 0.80 -0.59 -13.48
N ALA A 57 0.34 0.37 -14.30
CA ALA A 57 1.19 0.94 -15.35
C ALA A 57 2.16 2.01 -14.83
N SER A 58 1.80 2.72 -13.76
CA SER A 58 2.60 3.81 -13.18
C SER A 58 2.22 4.01 -11.71
N GLY A 59 1.54 5.11 -11.36
CA GLY A 59 1.12 5.41 -9.99
C GLY A 59 1.69 6.75 -9.53
N THR A 60 0.90 7.82 -9.65
CA THR A 60 1.39 9.18 -9.32
C THR A 60 1.36 9.50 -7.83
N SER A 61 0.57 8.78 -7.02
CA SER A 61 0.61 8.94 -5.56
C SER A 61 1.93 8.45 -4.97
N ASN A 62 2.52 7.39 -5.54
CA ASN A 62 3.80 6.79 -5.16
C ASN A 62 4.90 7.86 -5.19
N MET A 63 4.91 8.63 -6.29
CA MET A 63 5.83 9.76 -6.47
C MET A 63 5.60 10.86 -5.44
N LYS A 64 4.34 11.22 -5.15
CA LYS A 64 4.02 12.24 -4.14
C LYS A 64 4.48 11.83 -2.75
N PHE A 65 4.31 10.56 -2.37
CA PHE A 65 4.79 10.04 -1.10
C PHE A 65 6.32 10.10 -1.02
N SER A 66 7.02 9.60 -2.04
CA SER A 66 8.49 9.65 -2.10
C SER A 66 9.02 11.10 -2.02
N MET A 67 8.40 12.04 -2.74
CA MET A 67 8.76 13.47 -2.68
C MET A 67 8.59 14.10 -1.29
N ASN A 68 7.70 13.55 -0.45
CA ASN A 68 7.46 14.02 0.92
C ASN A 68 8.27 13.24 1.97
N GLY A 69 9.26 12.43 1.55
CA GLY A 69 10.11 11.66 2.46
C GLY A 69 9.42 10.43 3.08
N CYS A 70 8.27 10.04 2.55
CA CYS A 70 7.58 8.82 2.94
C CYS A 70 8.30 7.60 2.34
N VAL A 71 8.54 6.57 3.16
CA VAL A 71 9.12 5.31 2.68
C VAL A 71 8.04 4.46 2.02
N LEU A 72 8.38 3.74 0.96
CA LEU A 72 7.42 2.93 0.22
C LEU A 72 7.61 1.44 0.55
N ILE A 73 6.48 0.76 0.71
CA ILE A 73 6.38 -0.71 0.69
C ILE A 73 5.50 -1.15 -0.47
N GLY A 74 6.00 -2.04 -1.32
CA GLY A 74 5.31 -2.38 -2.55
C GLY A 74 5.85 -3.58 -3.31
N THR A 75 5.11 -3.94 -4.35
CA THR A 75 5.49 -4.96 -5.34
C THR A 75 6.36 -4.36 -6.44
N LEU A 76 7.04 -5.21 -7.21
CA LEU A 76 7.80 -4.79 -8.40
C LEU A 76 6.83 -4.51 -9.56
N ASP A 77 6.10 -3.40 -9.47
CA ASP A 77 5.01 -3.04 -10.38
C ASP A 77 4.93 -1.52 -10.61
N GLY A 78 4.56 -1.12 -11.82
CA GLY A 78 4.39 0.29 -12.20
C GLY A 78 5.55 1.21 -11.80
N ALA A 79 5.21 2.36 -11.22
CA ALA A 79 6.17 3.39 -10.81
C ALA A 79 7.06 2.96 -9.64
N ASN A 80 6.74 1.86 -8.93
CA ASN A 80 7.63 1.36 -7.88
C ASN A 80 8.98 0.92 -8.44
N VAL A 81 9.01 0.41 -9.68
CA VAL A 81 10.25 -0.01 -10.35
C VAL A 81 11.19 1.19 -10.50
N GLU A 82 10.70 2.25 -11.15
CA GLU A 82 11.47 3.49 -11.37
C GLU A 82 11.83 4.18 -10.04
N ILE A 83 10.89 4.27 -9.09
CA ILE A 83 11.18 4.89 -7.80
C ILE A 83 12.30 4.15 -7.07
N ARG A 84 12.25 2.81 -7.04
CA ARG A 84 13.29 1.98 -6.38
C ARG A 84 14.66 2.16 -7.03
N GLU A 85 14.73 2.30 -8.35
CA GLU A 85 15.97 2.59 -9.07
C GLU A 85 16.55 3.96 -8.66
N GLU A 86 15.70 4.98 -8.55
CA GLU A 86 16.12 6.34 -8.22
C GLU A 86 16.48 6.54 -6.74
N VAL A 87 15.73 5.93 -5.82
CA VAL A 87 15.98 6.08 -4.37
C VAL A 87 16.99 5.08 -3.81
N GLY A 88 17.33 4.03 -4.57
CA GLY A 88 18.17 2.93 -4.12
C GLY A 88 17.37 1.80 -3.46
N GLU A 89 17.79 0.56 -3.72
CA GLU A 89 17.09 -0.65 -3.27
C GLU A 89 16.99 -0.75 -1.74
N GLU A 90 17.99 -0.23 -1.03
CA GLU A 90 18.06 -0.21 0.42
C GLU A 90 17.06 0.73 1.09
N ASN A 91 16.47 1.66 0.32
CA ASN A 91 15.52 2.66 0.78
C ASN A 91 14.06 2.34 0.37
N PHE A 92 13.81 1.14 -0.18
CA PHE A 92 12.50 0.70 -0.62
C PHE A 92 12.17 -0.72 -0.11
N PHE A 93 11.01 -0.91 0.52
CA PHE A 93 10.58 -2.22 1.00
C PHE A 93 9.88 -3.02 -0.10
N LEU A 94 10.66 -3.79 -0.85
CA LEU A 94 10.15 -4.66 -1.92
C LEU A 94 9.62 -6.00 -1.37
N PHE A 95 8.47 -6.47 -1.85
CA PHE A 95 7.98 -7.83 -1.59
C PHE A 95 7.11 -8.38 -2.73
N GLY A 96 6.78 -9.68 -2.64
CA GLY A 96 5.81 -10.33 -3.52
C GLY A 96 6.41 -10.98 -4.76
N ALA A 97 5.55 -11.63 -5.54
CA ALA A 97 5.90 -12.26 -6.81
C ALA A 97 6.13 -11.22 -7.91
N GLN A 98 7.00 -11.54 -8.87
CA GLN A 98 7.23 -10.76 -10.07
C GLN A 98 6.15 -11.01 -11.12
N ALA A 99 6.01 -10.09 -12.07
CA ALA A 99 4.92 -10.10 -13.04
C ALA A 99 4.88 -11.39 -13.89
N GLU A 100 6.05 -11.91 -14.27
CA GLU A 100 6.22 -13.14 -15.03
C GLU A 100 5.79 -14.41 -14.27
N GLU A 101 5.81 -14.38 -12.93
CA GLU A 101 5.45 -15.52 -12.08
C GLU A 101 3.93 -15.63 -11.88
N ILE A 102 3.19 -14.54 -12.10
CA ILE A 102 1.75 -14.45 -11.76
C ILE A 102 0.90 -15.47 -12.50
N ALA A 103 1.18 -15.74 -13.78
CA ALA A 103 0.40 -16.68 -14.57
C ALA A 103 0.52 -18.11 -14.01
N GLY A 104 1.75 -18.56 -13.76
CA GLY A 104 2.00 -19.89 -13.19
C GLY A 104 1.40 -20.05 -11.79
N LEU A 105 1.57 -19.07 -10.91
CA LEU A 105 1.00 -19.10 -9.56
C LEU A 105 -0.54 -19.17 -9.55
N ARG A 106 -1.20 -18.60 -10.56
CA ARG A 106 -2.67 -18.69 -10.70
C ARG A 106 -3.12 -20.05 -11.19
N GLU A 107 -2.36 -20.67 -12.09
CA GLU A 107 -2.62 -22.03 -12.54
C GLU A 107 -2.45 -23.01 -11.38
N GLU A 108 -1.31 -22.97 -10.69
CA GLU A 108 -1.04 -23.80 -9.50
C GLU A 108 -2.14 -23.68 -8.43
N ARG A 109 -2.59 -22.46 -8.15
CA ARG A 109 -3.69 -22.22 -7.20
C ARG A 109 -5.03 -22.84 -7.63
N THR A 110 -5.28 -22.94 -8.93
CA THR A 110 -6.54 -23.47 -9.46
C THR A 110 -6.56 -25.01 -9.45
N GLU A 111 -5.38 -25.63 -9.47
CA GLU A 111 -5.20 -27.09 -9.47
C GLU A 111 -5.20 -27.71 -8.06
N GLY A 112 -5.02 -26.90 -7.00
CA GLY A 112 -5.05 -27.32 -5.59
C GLY A 112 -6.35 -26.98 -4.86
#